data_AF-A0AAV8V9Z2-F1
#
_entry.id   AF-A0AAV8V9Z2-F1
#
_cell.length_a   1.000
_cell.length_b   1.000
_cell.length_c   1.000
_cell.angle_alpha   90.00
_cell.angle_beta   90.00
_cell.angle_gamma   90.00
#
_symmetry.space_group_name_H-M   'P 1'
#
loop_
_entity.id
_entity.type
_entity.pdbx_description
1 polymer ?
#
loop_
_entity_poly.entity_id
_entity_poly.type
_entity_poly.pdbx_seq_one_letter_code
_entity_poly.pdbx_strand_id
1 'polypeptide(L)'
;MNLLLLVTAPFLILNSALGVQIIWDNSVDFDFNDFDALSRNEEVQMPNRFFIYPGTKWCGAGNIAENDNDFGTHRDTDKCCRNHDFCPDIIEGYQTKYNLTNPSFYTRLNCDCDQQFYQCLKTVSTAVSSQVGHLYFTVLGTECYKDEYPINGCEKYTYFPRKKCLEYTYDKTKDKVHQWFDVPNF
;
A
#
# COMPACT_ATOMS: atom_id res chain seq x y z
N MET A 1 -3.71 -16.30 -57.72
CA MET A 1 -3.07 -15.08 -58.26
C MET A 1 -2.96 -14.10 -57.09
N ASN A 2 -1.73 -13.80 -56.67
CA ASN A 2 -1.31 -12.82 -55.64
C ASN A 2 -2.02 -11.45 -55.82
N LEU A 3 -2.16 -10.54 -54.85
CA LEU A 3 -1.21 -10.00 -53.84
C LEU A 3 -2.00 -9.06 -52.87
N LEU A 4 -1.95 -9.21 -51.53
CA LEU A 4 -1.23 -8.37 -50.52
C LEU A 4 -1.32 -6.82 -50.74
N LEU A 5 -1.67 -5.94 -49.79
CA LEU A 5 -1.10 -5.64 -48.45
C LEU A 5 -2.14 -4.83 -47.61
N LEU A 6 -2.47 -5.22 -46.36
CA LEU A 6 -1.87 -4.87 -45.06
C LEU A 6 -2.19 -3.45 -44.52
N VAL A 7 -3.02 -3.39 -43.47
CA VAL A 7 -2.65 -2.70 -42.22
C VAL A 7 -3.08 -3.59 -41.04
N THR A 8 -2.18 -3.68 -40.06
CA THR A 8 -2.05 -4.63 -38.95
C THR A 8 -3.03 -4.41 -37.80
N ALA A 9 -3.42 -5.51 -37.13
CA ALA A 9 -4.06 -5.51 -35.81
C ALA A 9 -3.08 -5.00 -34.71
N PRO A 10 -3.56 -4.60 -33.51
CA PRO A 10 -3.95 -5.61 -32.53
C PRO A 10 -5.21 -5.28 -31.71
N PHE A 11 -5.79 -6.36 -31.20
CA PHE A 11 -6.62 -6.40 -30.00
C PHE A 11 -6.16 -5.38 -28.95
N LEU A 12 -7.02 -4.43 -28.61
CA LEU A 12 -7.09 -3.89 -27.26
C LEU A 12 -8.56 -4.00 -26.85
N ILE A 13 -8.87 -5.10 -26.17
CA ILE A 13 -9.99 -5.13 -25.24
C ILE A 13 -9.67 -4.03 -24.23
N LEU A 14 -10.27 -2.84 -24.37
CA LEU A 14 -10.37 -1.90 -23.25
C LEU A 14 -11.27 -2.59 -22.23
N ASN A 15 -10.66 -3.32 -21.31
CA ASN A 15 -11.31 -3.69 -20.07
C ASN A 15 -11.68 -2.38 -19.37
N SER A 16 -12.96 -2.06 -19.39
CA SER A 16 -13.57 -1.17 -18.43
C SER A 16 -13.23 -1.65 -17.01
N ALA A 17 -12.51 -0.82 -16.25
CA ALA A 17 -12.58 -0.86 -14.81
C ALA A 17 -12.95 0.55 -14.36
N LEU A 18 -14.22 0.71 -13.98
CA LEU A 18 -14.73 1.81 -13.18
C LEU A 18 -13.96 1.80 -11.85
N GLY A 19 -12.80 2.45 -11.82
CA GLY A 19 -11.96 2.58 -10.64
C GLY A 19 -11.93 4.04 -10.25
N VAL A 20 -12.77 4.45 -9.31
CA VAL A 20 -12.66 5.76 -8.69
C VAL A 20 -11.36 5.78 -7.88
N GLN A 21 -10.46 6.70 -8.20
CA GLN A 21 -9.21 6.90 -7.47
C GLN A 21 -9.48 7.70 -6.20
N ILE A 22 -9.20 7.12 -5.03
CA ILE A 22 -9.31 7.85 -3.75
C ILE A 22 -8.02 8.63 -3.50
N ILE A 23 -8.15 9.95 -3.30
CA ILE A 23 -7.06 10.85 -2.93
C ILE A 23 -7.25 11.30 -1.49
N TRP A 24 -6.28 11.01 -0.63
CA TRP A 24 -6.27 11.40 0.78
C TRP A 24 -5.75 12.85 0.91
N ASP A 25 -6.60 13.78 1.32
CA ASP A 25 -6.27 15.20 1.44
C ASP A 25 -6.69 15.78 2.81
N ASN A 26 -5.83 16.60 3.41
CA ASN A 26 -6.11 17.33 4.65
C ASN A 26 -6.93 18.62 4.42
N SER A 27 -7.00 19.11 3.18
CA SER A 27 -7.69 20.36 2.83
C SER A 27 -9.20 20.19 2.61
N VAL A 28 -9.66 18.94 2.50
CA VAL A 28 -11.06 18.60 2.22
C VAL A 28 -11.81 18.19 3.48
N ASP A 29 -13.06 18.62 3.56
CA ASP A 29 -14.04 18.18 4.54
C ASP A 29 -15.17 17.44 3.81
N PHE A 30 -15.55 16.25 4.31
CA PHE A 30 -16.65 15.49 3.71
C PHE A 30 -18.01 16.12 4.09
N ASP A 31 -18.69 16.73 3.12
CA ASP A 31 -20.06 17.21 3.25
C ASP A 31 -21.05 16.15 2.73
N PHE A 32 -21.84 15.58 3.62
CA PHE A 32 -22.87 14.58 3.29
C PHE A 32 -23.96 15.12 2.35
N ASN A 33 -24.08 16.44 2.19
CA ASN A 33 -25.10 17.07 1.35
C ASN A 33 -24.67 17.22 -0.13
N ASP A 34 -23.40 16.94 -0.49
CA ASP A 34 -22.85 17.14 -1.84
C ASP A 34 -22.27 15.85 -2.47
N PHE A 35 -22.90 14.71 -2.21
CA PHE A 35 -22.47 13.41 -2.77
C PHE A 35 -22.50 13.38 -4.31
N ASP A 36 -23.40 14.13 -4.94
CA ASP A 36 -23.55 14.19 -6.40
C ASP A 36 -22.40 14.95 -7.12
N ALA A 37 -21.66 15.81 -6.42
CA ALA A 37 -20.49 16.49 -6.99
C ALA A 37 -19.22 15.62 -7.00
N LEU A 38 -19.12 14.64 -6.08
CA LEU A 38 -18.00 13.69 -5.97
C LEU A 38 -17.96 12.63 -7.07
N SER A 39 -19.08 12.44 -7.79
CA SER A 39 -19.25 11.41 -8.83
C SER A 39 -18.92 11.91 -10.25
N ARG A 40 -18.57 13.20 -10.42
CA ARG A 40 -18.34 13.80 -11.75
C ARG A 40 -16.91 13.67 -12.27
N ASN A 41 -15.96 13.26 -11.43
CA ASN A 41 -14.57 13.01 -11.79
C ASN A 41 -14.16 11.59 -11.38
N GLU A 42 -13.19 11.02 -12.08
CA GLU A 42 -12.60 9.70 -11.78
C GLU A 42 -11.80 9.69 -10.45
N GLU A 43 -11.73 10.82 -9.75
CA GLU A 43 -11.02 11.02 -8.48
C GLU A 43 -11.99 11.46 -7.37
N VAL A 44 -11.95 10.78 -6.23
CA VAL A 44 -12.68 11.15 -5.01
C VAL A 44 -11.69 11.59 -3.94
N GLN A 45 -11.77 12.86 -3.55
CA GLN A 45 -10.99 13.40 -2.45
C GLN A 45 -11.64 13.02 -1.11
N MET A 46 -10.87 12.41 -0.22
CA MET A 46 -11.31 11.96 1.09
C MET A 46 -10.46 12.60 2.20
N PRO A 47 -11.08 13.07 3.30
CA PRO A 47 -10.32 13.63 4.42
C PRO A 47 -9.45 12.56 5.09
N ASN A 48 -8.15 12.82 5.26
CA ASN A 48 -7.21 11.89 5.92
C ASN A 48 -7.71 11.42 7.29
N ARG A 49 -8.35 12.32 8.05
CA ARG A 49 -8.86 12.05 9.40
C ARG A 49 -9.78 10.82 9.52
N PHE A 50 -10.44 10.39 8.43
CA PHE A 50 -11.30 9.20 8.46
C PHE A 50 -10.51 7.89 8.48
N PHE A 51 -9.23 7.93 8.10
CA PHE A 51 -8.37 6.76 8.00
C PHE A 51 -7.13 6.84 8.91
N ILE A 52 -7.08 7.82 9.82
CA ILE A 52 -6.04 7.93 10.86
C ILE A 52 -6.52 7.24 12.14
N TYR A 53 -5.66 6.40 12.73
CA TYR A 53 -5.96 5.71 13.97
C TYR A 53 -6.15 6.72 15.13
N PRO A 54 -7.24 6.63 15.93
CA PRO A 54 -7.52 7.60 16.99
C PRO A 54 -6.36 7.75 17.99
N GLY A 55 -6.03 9.01 18.32
CA GLY A 55 -4.91 9.32 19.23
C GLY A 55 -3.52 9.27 18.56
N THR A 56 -3.46 9.11 17.24
CA THR A 56 -2.25 9.23 16.41
C THR A 56 -2.47 10.32 15.36
N LYS A 57 -1.39 10.77 14.71
CA LYS A 57 -1.46 11.71 13.59
C LYS A 57 -0.86 11.15 12.30
N TRP A 58 -0.09 10.07 12.39
CA TRP A 58 0.65 9.46 11.29
C TRP A 58 0.20 8.04 10.96
N CYS A 59 -0.58 7.38 11.81
CA CYS A 59 -0.98 5.99 11.57
C CYS A 59 -2.24 5.90 10.71
N GLY A 60 -2.10 6.01 9.39
CA GLY A 60 -3.21 5.87 8.46
C GLY A 60 -2.81 6.06 7.00
N ALA A 61 -3.78 6.38 6.15
CA ALA A 61 -3.51 6.77 4.77
C ALA A 61 -3.07 8.24 4.74
N GLY A 62 -1.76 8.48 4.57
CA GLY A 62 -1.15 9.78 4.78
C GLY A 62 -1.08 10.14 6.27
N ASN A 63 -1.05 11.43 6.58
CA ASN A 63 -1.03 11.94 7.95
C ASN A 63 -1.81 13.25 8.08
N ILE A 64 -2.18 13.59 9.32
CA ILE A 64 -2.84 14.85 9.71
C ILE A 64 -1.91 15.73 10.57
N ALA A 65 -0.60 15.50 10.48
CA ALA A 65 0.39 16.20 11.28
C ALA A 65 0.68 17.58 10.68
N GLU A 66 0.77 18.61 11.52
CA GLU A 66 1.12 19.97 11.09
C GLU A 66 2.62 20.11 10.76
N ASN A 67 3.44 19.25 11.36
CA ASN A 67 4.87 19.18 11.14
C ASN A 67 5.41 17.83 11.61
N ASP A 68 6.66 17.56 11.26
CA ASP A 68 7.44 16.38 11.62
C ASP A 68 7.41 15.96 13.11
N ASN A 69 7.23 16.86 14.05
CA ASN A 69 7.21 16.53 15.48
C ASN A 69 5.82 16.58 16.10
N ASP A 70 4.79 16.75 15.26
CA ASP A 70 3.41 16.80 15.69
C ASP A 70 2.87 15.37 15.85
N PHE A 71 2.80 14.91 17.10
CA PHE A 71 2.37 13.57 17.46
C PHE A 71 1.07 13.61 18.28
N GLY A 72 0.26 12.57 18.13
CA GLY A 72 -0.90 12.32 18.96
C GLY A 72 -0.56 11.84 20.37
N THR A 73 -1.60 11.49 21.14
CA THR A 73 -1.48 10.99 22.52
C THR A 73 -0.72 9.66 22.60
N HIS A 74 -0.79 8.82 21.57
CA HIS A 74 -0.04 7.56 21.46
C HIS A 74 1.34 7.76 20.82
N ARG A 75 2.07 8.74 21.35
CA ARG A 75 3.30 9.32 20.75
C ARG A 75 4.32 8.30 20.25
N ASP A 76 4.62 7.24 21.00
CA ASP A 76 5.65 6.28 20.57
C ASP A 76 5.16 5.34 19.46
N THR A 77 3.87 5.02 19.42
CA THR A 77 3.29 4.32 18.26
C THR A 77 3.28 5.24 17.04
N ASP A 78 2.92 6.51 17.25
CA ASP A 78 2.83 7.51 16.19
C ASP A 78 4.19 7.79 15.52
N LYS A 79 5.28 7.77 16.31
CA LYS A 79 6.66 7.82 15.76
C LYS A 79 6.96 6.65 14.83
N CYS A 80 6.48 5.43 15.13
CA CYS A 80 6.67 4.30 14.22
C CYS A 80 5.98 4.56 12.88
N CYS A 81 4.77 5.10 12.90
CA CYS A 81 4.02 5.44 11.69
C CYS A 81 4.66 6.60 10.93
N ARG A 82 5.13 7.65 11.60
CA ARG A 82 5.90 8.73 10.95
C ARG A 82 7.14 8.20 10.23
N ASN A 83 7.92 7.35 10.90
CA ASN A 83 9.12 6.80 10.29
C ASN A 83 8.79 5.91 9.07
N HIS A 84 7.63 5.25 9.10
CA HIS A 84 7.11 4.46 7.99
C HIS A 84 6.66 5.34 6.81
N ASP A 85 5.97 6.45 7.08
CA ASP A 85 5.61 7.48 6.09
C ASP A 85 6.84 8.08 5.39
N PHE A 86 7.98 8.15 6.09
CA PHE A 86 9.26 8.68 5.58
C PHE A 86 10.10 7.67 4.79
N CYS A 87 9.52 6.53 4.41
CA CYS A 87 10.21 5.59 3.54
C CYS A 87 10.64 6.28 2.23
N PRO A 88 11.91 6.15 1.81
CA PRO A 88 12.43 6.86 0.64
C PRO A 88 11.92 6.29 -0.69
N ASP A 89 11.41 5.06 -0.69
CA ASP A 89 10.96 4.36 -1.88
C ASP A 89 9.54 3.82 -1.65
N ILE A 90 8.59 4.45 -2.32
CA ILE A 90 7.16 4.18 -2.20
C ILE A 90 6.51 3.99 -3.59
N ILE A 91 5.37 3.31 -3.60
CA ILE A 91 4.40 3.30 -4.70
C ILE A 91 3.05 3.74 -4.12
N GLU A 92 2.63 4.96 -4.45
CA GLU A 92 1.34 5.52 -4.01
C GLU A 92 0.16 4.67 -4.52
N GLY A 93 -1.01 4.90 -3.92
CA GLY A 93 -2.23 4.21 -4.33
C GLY A 93 -2.53 4.44 -5.81
N TYR A 94 -2.89 3.37 -6.52
CA TYR A 94 -3.21 3.38 -7.95
C TYR A 94 -2.06 3.77 -8.90
N GLN A 95 -0.86 4.06 -8.37
CA GLN A 95 0.30 4.41 -9.19
C GLN A 95 1.07 3.18 -9.65
N THR A 96 1.88 3.36 -10.70
CA THR A 96 2.77 2.33 -11.24
C THR A 96 4.22 2.78 -11.17
N LYS A 97 5.08 1.93 -10.62
CA LYS A 97 6.54 2.12 -10.56
C LYS A 97 7.22 0.76 -10.67
N TYR A 98 8.39 0.68 -11.30
CA TYR A 98 9.12 -0.58 -11.49
C TYR A 98 8.31 -1.69 -12.20
N ASN A 99 7.37 -1.32 -13.07
CA ASN A 99 6.38 -2.24 -13.67
C ASN A 99 5.47 -2.95 -12.65
N LEU A 100 5.38 -2.43 -11.43
CA LEU A 100 4.43 -2.84 -10.40
C LEU A 100 3.35 -1.77 -10.27
N THR A 101 2.10 -2.16 -10.46
CA THR A 101 0.93 -1.31 -10.18
C THR A 101 0.43 -1.61 -8.78
N ASN A 102 0.28 -0.58 -7.94
CA ASN A 102 -0.37 -0.73 -6.64
C ASN A 102 -1.89 -0.59 -6.80
N PRO A 103 -2.68 -1.66 -6.67
CA PRO A 103 -4.13 -1.58 -6.85
C PRO A 103 -4.87 -1.01 -5.61
N SER A 104 -4.15 -0.74 -4.53
CA SER A 104 -4.72 -0.32 -3.25
C SER A 104 -4.94 1.19 -3.22
N PHE A 105 -5.91 1.65 -2.43
CA PHE A 105 -6.14 3.07 -2.19
C PHE A 105 -5.10 3.72 -1.26
N TYR A 106 -4.13 2.95 -0.78
CA TYR A 106 -3.10 3.36 0.17
C TYR A 106 -1.71 3.04 -0.39
N THR A 107 -0.70 3.76 0.10
CA THR A 107 0.69 3.59 -0.30
C THR A 107 1.25 2.24 0.10
N ARG A 108 1.97 1.59 -0.83
CA ARG A 108 2.79 0.41 -0.54
C ARG A 108 4.27 0.79 -0.59
N LEU A 109 5.05 0.18 0.28
CA LEU A 109 6.41 0.61 0.60
C LEU A 109 7.42 -0.49 0.28
N ASN A 110 8.69 -0.11 0.26
CA ASN A 110 9.77 -1.09 0.21
C ASN A 110 9.72 -2.02 1.44
N CYS A 111 10.00 -3.31 1.25
CA CYS A 111 9.97 -4.32 2.32
C CYS A 111 10.86 -3.98 3.52
N ASP A 112 11.96 -3.25 3.33
CA ASP A 112 12.84 -2.83 4.43
C ASP A 112 12.15 -1.83 5.36
N CYS A 113 11.27 -0.96 4.83
CA CYS A 113 10.47 -0.02 5.61
C CYS A 113 9.39 -0.75 6.43
N ASP A 114 8.71 -1.73 5.81
CA ASP A 114 7.71 -2.54 6.50
C ASP A 114 8.33 -3.42 7.60
N GLN A 115 9.53 -3.96 7.37
CA GLN A 115 10.26 -4.70 8.40
C GLN A 115 10.62 -3.80 9.59
N GLN A 116 11.13 -2.59 9.34
CA GLN A 116 11.44 -1.62 10.39
C GLN A 116 10.18 -1.21 11.16
N PHE A 117 9.08 -0.99 10.46
CA PHE A 117 7.79 -0.66 11.06
C PHE A 117 7.28 -1.77 11.98
N TYR A 118 7.33 -3.03 11.50
CA TYR A 118 6.98 -4.20 12.31
C TYR A 118 7.77 -4.25 13.61
N GLN A 119 9.11 -4.11 13.53
CA GLN A 119 9.98 -4.15 14.71
C GLN A 119 9.75 -2.97 15.64
N CYS A 120 9.51 -1.77 15.10
CA CYS A 120 9.18 -0.59 15.90
C CYS A 120 7.92 -0.82 16.73
N LEU A 121 6.83 -1.28 16.12
CA LEU A 121 5.57 -1.53 16.82
C LEU A 121 5.70 -2.62 17.88
N LYS A 122 6.47 -3.69 17.60
CA LYS A 122 6.78 -4.75 18.56
C LYS A 122 7.61 -4.24 19.74
N THR A 123 8.54 -3.32 19.48
CA THR A 123 9.38 -2.70 20.52
C THR A 123 8.57 -1.78 21.42
N VAL A 124 7.66 -0.98 20.84
CA VAL A 124 6.76 -0.09 21.61
C VAL A 124 5.83 -0.90 22.52
N SER A 125 5.32 -2.04 22.04
CA SER A 125 4.60 -3.04 22.85
C SER A 125 3.44 -2.47 23.70
N THR A 126 2.64 -1.57 23.12
CA THR A 126 1.42 -1.05 23.73
C THR A 126 0.18 -1.69 23.11
N ALA A 127 -0.99 -1.49 23.72
CA ALA A 127 -2.26 -1.91 23.13
C ALA A 127 -2.51 -1.24 21.77
N VAL A 128 -2.10 0.03 21.60
CA VAL A 128 -2.29 0.77 20.35
C VAL A 128 -1.30 0.32 19.29
N SER A 129 -0.02 0.15 19.62
CA SER A 129 0.96 -0.39 18.65
C SER A 129 0.61 -1.81 18.20
N SER A 130 0.07 -2.63 19.10
CA SER A 130 -0.43 -3.97 18.76
C SER A 130 -1.62 -3.92 17.80
N GLN A 131 -2.59 -3.03 18.04
CA GLN A 131 -3.75 -2.88 17.16
C GLN A 131 -3.37 -2.34 15.78
N VAL A 132 -2.50 -1.32 15.72
CA VAL A 132 -1.96 -0.79 14.45
C VAL A 132 -1.22 -1.89 13.69
N GLY A 133 -0.39 -2.68 14.37
CA GLY A 133 0.32 -3.80 13.78
C GLY A 133 -0.61 -4.86 13.21
N HIS A 134 -1.61 -5.32 13.97
CA HIS A 134 -2.58 -6.28 13.46
C HIS A 134 -3.41 -5.73 12.30
N LEU A 135 -3.81 -4.47 12.34
CA LEU A 135 -4.54 -3.84 11.23
C LEU A 135 -3.69 -3.87 9.95
N TYR A 136 -2.45 -3.38 10.01
CA TYR A 136 -1.57 -3.25 8.85
C TYR A 136 -1.11 -4.61 8.30
N PHE A 137 -0.50 -5.43 9.16
CA PHE A 137 0.18 -6.65 8.72
C PHE A 137 -0.76 -7.85 8.61
N THR A 138 -1.86 -7.91 9.37
CA THR A 138 -2.74 -9.08 9.41
C THR A 138 -4.06 -8.86 8.68
N VAL A 139 -4.75 -7.74 8.93
CA VAL A 139 -6.10 -7.48 8.42
C VAL A 139 -6.08 -6.93 6.99
N LEU A 140 -5.37 -5.83 6.74
CA LEU A 140 -5.26 -5.23 5.40
C LEU A 140 -4.60 -6.19 4.41
N GLY A 141 -3.71 -7.04 4.92
CA GLY A 141 -2.72 -7.85 4.22
C GLY A 141 -2.24 -7.17 2.94
N THR A 142 -1.65 -6.01 3.18
CA THR A 142 -0.79 -5.33 2.23
C THR A 142 0.35 -6.24 1.78
N GLU A 143 1.01 -5.83 0.71
CA GLU A 143 2.26 -6.41 0.23
C GLU A 143 3.29 -5.28 0.20
N CYS A 144 4.54 -5.65 0.41
CA CYS A 144 5.68 -4.76 0.18
C CYS A 144 6.36 -5.13 -1.12
N TYR A 145 7.27 -4.30 -1.61
CA TYR A 145 8.08 -4.63 -2.78
C TYR A 145 9.58 -4.52 -2.50
N LYS A 146 10.39 -5.27 -3.26
CA LYS A 146 11.86 -5.17 -3.25
C LYS A 146 12.43 -5.76 -4.55
N ASP A 147 13.66 -5.37 -4.86
CA ASP A 147 14.43 -5.94 -5.98
C ASP A 147 15.04 -7.29 -5.57
N GLU A 148 14.56 -8.37 -6.17
CA GLU A 148 14.99 -9.72 -5.84
C GLU A 148 14.94 -10.64 -7.06
N TYR A 149 15.65 -11.77 -7.00
CA TYR A 149 15.55 -12.82 -8.01
C TYR A 149 14.08 -13.24 -8.26
N PRO A 150 13.71 -13.64 -9.50
CA PRO A 150 12.34 -14.05 -9.81
C PRO A 150 11.86 -15.18 -8.90
N ILE A 151 10.68 -15.02 -8.31
CA ILE A 151 10.05 -16.02 -7.46
C ILE A 151 9.73 -17.27 -8.31
N ASN A 152 10.13 -18.45 -7.85
CA ASN A 152 9.79 -19.73 -8.49
C ASN A 152 8.97 -20.67 -7.59
N GLY A 153 8.69 -20.27 -6.35
CA GLY A 153 7.93 -21.07 -5.40
C GLY A 153 7.88 -20.47 -4.00
N CYS A 154 7.32 -21.23 -3.09
CA CYS A 154 7.17 -20.88 -1.69
C CYS A 154 7.24 -22.13 -0.81
N GLU A 155 8.14 -22.13 0.16
CA GLU A 155 8.40 -23.24 1.08
C GLU A 155 7.47 -23.23 2.29
N LYS A 156 7.06 -22.04 2.74
CA LYS A 156 6.26 -21.88 3.95
C LYS A 156 5.12 -20.90 3.79
N TYR A 157 3.95 -21.31 4.24
CA TYR A 157 2.74 -20.49 4.20
C TYR A 157 2.18 -20.22 5.59
N THR A 158 1.48 -19.09 5.72
CA THR A 158 0.42 -18.92 6.72
C THR A 158 -0.92 -18.90 6.01
N TYR A 159 -1.98 -19.38 6.67
CA TYR A 159 -3.32 -19.52 6.08
C TYR A 159 -4.38 -18.63 6.72
N PHE A 160 -4.07 -18.03 7.86
CA PHE A 160 -5.00 -17.16 8.58
C PHE A 160 -4.48 -15.72 8.59
N PRO A 161 -5.31 -14.69 8.35
CA PRO A 161 -6.71 -14.78 7.90
C PRO A 161 -6.85 -15.16 6.42
N ARG A 162 -5.74 -15.20 5.68
CA ARG A 162 -5.65 -15.65 4.29
C ARG A 162 -4.29 -16.26 4.01
N LYS A 163 -4.18 -16.96 2.87
CA LYS A 163 -2.93 -17.57 2.42
C LYS A 163 -1.89 -16.49 2.10
N LYS A 164 -0.73 -16.56 2.74
CA LYS A 164 0.47 -15.76 2.46
C LYS A 164 1.71 -16.64 2.43
N CYS A 165 2.68 -16.32 1.60
CA CYS A 165 3.99 -16.94 1.59
C CYS A 165 4.94 -16.25 2.57
N LEU A 166 5.59 -17.01 3.44
CA LEU A 166 6.56 -16.51 4.42
C LEU A 166 8.01 -16.76 3.99
N GLU A 167 8.25 -17.82 3.22
CA GLU A 167 9.58 -18.23 2.76
C GLU A 167 9.52 -18.54 1.27
N TYR A 168 10.02 -17.60 0.45
CA TYR A 168 10.01 -17.68 -1.02
C TYR A 168 11.25 -18.41 -1.54
N THR A 169 11.08 -19.12 -2.66
CA THR A 169 12.18 -19.68 -3.43
C THR A 169 12.38 -18.91 -4.72
N TYR A 170 13.61 -18.89 -5.23
CA TYR A 170 14.02 -18.00 -6.31
C TYR A 170 14.74 -18.71 -7.45
N ASP A 171 14.51 -18.24 -8.67
CA ASP A 171 15.28 -18.60 -9.86
C ASP A 171 16.49 -17.67 -9.99
N LYS A 172 17.63 -18.11 -9.42
CA LYS A 172 18.89 -17.34 -9.41
C LYS A 172 19.62 -17.33 -10.75
N THR A 173 19.06 -17.96 -11.80
CA THR A 173 19.65 -17.93 -13.15
C THR A 173 19.30 -16.66 -13.92
N LYS A 174 18.34 -15.88 -13.41
CA LYS A 174 17.86 -14.62 -14.00
C LYS A 174 18.34 -13.42 -13.19
N ASP A 175 18.30 -12.25 -13.81
CA ASP A 175 18.55 -10.99 -13.12
C ASP A 175 17.41 -10.65 -12.16
N LYS A 176 17.74 -9.83 -11.14
CA LYS A 176 16.76 -9.37 -10.16
C LYS A 176 15.73 -8.44 -10.80
N VAL A 177 14.51 -8.52 -10.27
CA VAL A 177 13.38 -7.67 -10.66
C VAL A 177 12.58 -7.28 -9.42
N HIS A 178 11.99 -6.10 -9.46
CA HIS A 178 11.05 -5.67 -8.42
C HIS A 178 9.79 -6.55 -8.47
N GLN A 179 9.43 -7.12 -7.31
CA GLN A 179 8.27 -8.01 -7.14
C GLN A 179 7.52 -7.68 -5.85
N TRP A 180 6.25 -8.08 -5.79
CA TRP A 180 5.45 -8.02 -4.57
C TRP A 180 5.77 -9.19 -3.63
N PHE A 181 5.80 -8.91 -2.34
CA PHE A 181 6.02 -9.88 -1.28
C PHE A 181 4.97 -9.72 -0.19
N ASP A 182 4.48 -10.86 0.30
CA ASP A 182 3.60 -10.91 1.46
C ASP A 182 4.35 -10.43 2.71
N VAL A 183 3.71 -9.57 3.50
CA VAL A 183 4.21 -9.20 4.83
C VAL A 183 3.74 -10.23 5.89
N PRO A 184 4.59 -10.61 6.86
CA PRO A 184 4.23 -11.56 7.90
C PRO A 184 3.13 -10.98 8.79
N ASN A 185 2.29 -11.83 9.37
CA ASN A 185 1.27 -11.38 10.32
C ASN A 185 1.94 -10.78 11.58
N PHE A 186 1.31 -9.74 12.13
CA PHE A 186 1.69 -9.16 13.42
C PHE A 186 1.34 -10.09 14.58
#